data_AF-A0A7V2KVT0-F1
#
_entry.id   AF-A0A7V2KVT0-F1
#
_cell.length_a   1.000
_cell.length_b   1.000
_cell.length_c   1.000
_cell.angle_alpha   90.00
_cell.angle_beta   90.00
_cell.angle_gamma   90.00
#
_symmetry.space_group_name_H-M   'P 1'
#
loop_
_entity.id
_entity.type
_entity.pdbx_description
1 polymer ?
#
loop_
_entity_poly.entity_id
_entity_poly.type
_entity_poly.pdbx_seq_one_letter_code
_entity_poly.pdbx_strand_id
1 'polypeptide(L)'
;MKEGIFKKEYTVEPMAVEDTTEDITDDKVLSVAPEGVELHLERGKEHYEAGRYAEALAEFDAILQVAPGHIETRILIRKAKEGLAAPEVETVEEGEEEAAGGKQRECVWVRLGMVSHRICTNNMDCVTCEFDQMMQEKMANPDADADVTLATLEGASGNERLCRYAIKGDVSYRLCSRVFQCATCEFAQMMEDELQKKLDRLAVRREAMRKRAESK
;
A
#
# COMPACT_ATOMS: atom_id res chain seq x y z
N MET A 1 -45.77 -24.28 38.17
CA MET A 1 -45.05 -23.57 39.25
C MET A 1 -43.60 -23.41 38.78
N LYS A 2 -43.36 -22.32 38.04
CA LYS A 2 -42.53 -21.16 38.44
C LYS A 2 -41.04 -21.47 38.42
N GLU A 3 -40.44 -21.23 37.26
CA GLU A 3 -39.03 -20.90 37.10
C GLU A 3 -38.72 -19.61 37.86
N GLY A 4 -37.57 -19.58 38.52
CA GLY A 4 -37.04 -18.41 39.22
C GLY A 4 -35.57 -18.22 38.87
N ILE A 5 -35.30 -17.48 37.81
CA ILE A 5 -33.96 -16.93 37.54
C ILE A 5 -33.97 -15.49 38.07
N PHE A 6 -33.11 -15.28 39.05
CA PHE A 6 -32.89 -14.05 39.81
C PHE A 6 -32.30 -12.96 38.90
N LYS A 7 -33.13 -12.02 38.43
CA LYS A 7 -32.65 -10.80 37.78
C LYS A 7 -32.17 -9.84 38.87
N LYS A 8 -30.86 -9.66 39.00
CA LYS A 8 -30.29 -8.53 39.75
C LYS A 8 -30.39 -7.29 38.86
N GLU A 9 -31.29 -6.38 39.21
CA GLU A 9 -31.28 -5.01 38.71
C GLU A 9 -30.13 -4.27 39.41
N TYR A 10 -29.23 -3.69 38.62
CA TYR A 10 -28.20 -2.78 39.10
C TYR A 10 -28.55 -1.39 38.59
N THR A 11 -29.01 -0.53 39.49
CA THR A 11 -29.20 0.90 39.25
C THR A 11 -27.85 1.59 39.30
N VAL A 12 -27.41 2.13 38.16
CA VAL A 12 -26.25 3.05 38.09
C VAL A 12 -26.74 4.48 38.21
N GLU A 13 -26.30 5.16 39.27
CA GLU A 13 -26.42 6.61 39.41
C GLU A 13 -25.48 7.30 38.39
N PRO A 14 -25.87 8.44 37.79
CA PRO A 14 -25.07 9.08 36.76
C PRO A 14 -23.84 9.76 37.40
N MET A 15 -22.65 9.23 37.12
CA MET A 15 -21.39 9.91 37.42
C MET A 15 -21.15 10.98 36.35
N ALA A 16 -21.06 12.23 36.79
CA ALA A 16 -20.61 13.36 35.98
C ALA A 16 -19.16 13.11 35.55
N VAL A 17 -18.96 12.95 34.24
CA VAL A 17 -17.65 12.96 33.61
C VAL A 17 -17.54 14.31 32.92
N GLU A 18 -16.60 15.13 33.37
CA GLU A 18 -16.30 16.40 32.71
C GLU A 18 -15.74 16.10 31.32
N ASP A 19 -16.52 16.46 30.31
CA ASP A 19 -16.22 16.36 28.90
C ASP A 19 -15.20 17.45 28.55
N THR A 20 -13.90 17.14 28.61
CA THR A 20 -12.89 17.94 27.93
C THR A 20 -12.78 17.45 26.49
N THR A 21 -13.81 17.76 25.70
CA THR A 21 -13.69 17.87 24.26
C THR A 21 -12.81 19.08 23.99
N GLU A 22 -11.51 18.85 23.80
CA GLU A 22 -10.67 19.83 23.12
C GLU A 22 -11.16 19.92 21.67
N ASP A 23 -12.00 20.92 21.47
CA ASP A 23 -12.50 21.44 20.22
C ASP A 23 -11.31 21.81 19.32
N ILE A 24 -10.88 20.90 18.43
CA ILE A 24 -9.97 21.25 17.32
C ILE A 24 -10.83 21.91 16.24
N THR A 25 -11.30 23.11 16.55
CA THR A 25 -11.85 24.08 15.59
C THR A 25 -10.83 25.19 15.42
N ASP A 26 -9.76 24.89 14.69
CA ASP A 26 -8.97 25.93 14.04
C ASP A 26 -9.14 25.79 12.53
N ASP A 27 -10.34 26.21 12.09
CA ASP A 27 -10.62 26.76 10.76
C ASP A 27 -9.73 27.99 10.50
N LYS A 28 -8.42 27.79 10.44
CA LYS A 28 -7.53 28.74 9.79
C LYS A 28 -7.47 28.34 8.32
N VAL A 29 -8.59 28.54 7.63
CA VAL A 29 -8.59 28.83 6.20
C VAL A 29 -7.72 30.08 6.06
N LEU A 30 -6.42 29.87 5.86
CA LEU A 30 -5.51 30.90 5.40
C LEU A 30 -6.13 31.38 4.09
N SER A 31 -6.74 32.57 4.17
CA SER A 31 -7.18 33.34 3.03
C SER A 31 -5.93 33.69 2.23
N VAL A 32 -5.49 32.78 1.37
CA VAL A 32 -4.33 33.03 0.53
C VAL A 32 -4.79 33.71 -0.73
N ALA A 33 -4.12 34.81 -1.07
CA ALA A 33 -4.27 35.45 -2.35
C ALA A 33 -4.05 34.38 -3.45
N PRO A 34 -5.06 34.08 -4.29
CA PRO A 34 -4.94 33.07 -5.34
C PRO A 34 -3.84 33.39 -6.35
N GLU A 35 -3.36 34.64 -6.37
CA GLU A 35 -2.27 35.13 -7.20
C GLU A 35 -0.92 34.44 -6.92
N GLY A 36 -0.67 34.02 -5.68
CA GLY A 36 0.56 33.29 -5.34
C GLY A 36 0.55 31.84 -5.81
N VAL A 37 -0.62 31.19 -5.78
CA VAL A 37 -0.78 29.79 -6.22
C VAL A 37 -0.56 29.68 -7.72
N GLU A 38 -1.19 30.57 -8.49
CA GLU A 38 -1.10 30.55 -9.95
C GLU A 38 0.34 30.82 -10.41
N LEU A 39 1.02 31.81 -9.82
CA LEU A 39 2.39 32.17 -10.16
C LEU A 39 3.38 31.01 -9.93
N HIS A 40 3.30 30.36 -8.77
CA HIS A 40 4.14 29.21 -8.45
C HIS A 40 3.80 27.99 -9.33
N LEU A 41 2.53 27.85 -9.74
CA LEU A 41 2.09 26.76 -10.62
C LEU A 41 2.65 26.93 -12.03
N GLU A 42 2.60 28.14 -12.59
CA GLU A 42 3.17 28.48 -13.89
C GLU A 42 4.69 28.27 -13.90
N ARG A 43 5.42 28.85 -12.93
CA ARG A 43 6.87 28.67 -12.81
C ARG A 43 7.26 27.21 -12.65
N GLY A 44 6.57 26.47 -11.79
CA GLY A 44 6.84 25.04 -11.59
C GLY A 44 6.63 24.22 -12.87
N LYS A 45 5.62 24.57 -13.69
CA LYS A 45 5.40 23.96 -15.01
C LYS A 45 6.51 24.32 -15.99
N GLU A 46 6.97 25.57 -16.04
CA GLU A 46 8.10 25.98 -16.89
C GLU A 46 9.38 25.22 -16.54
N HIS A 47 9.69 25.08 -15.24
CA HIS A 47 10.83 24.28 -14.79
C HIS A 47 10.66 22.79 -15.13
N TYR A 48 9.45 22.25 -14.99
CA TYR A 48 9.14 20.86 -15.32
C TYR A 48 9.32 20.57 -16.82
N GLU A 49 8.82 21.45 -17.69
CA GLU A 49 8.98 21.34 -19.15
C GLU A 49 10.43 21.51 -19.58
N ALA A 50 11.20 22.33 -18.87
CA ALA A 50 12.63 22.50 -19.10
C ALA A 50 13.51 21.37 -18.52
N GLY A 51 12.91 20.29 -17.99
CA GLY A 51 13.64 19.16 -17.39
C GLY A 51 14.30 19.45 -16.03
N ARG A 52 14.12 20.68 -15.51
CA ARG A 52 14.67 21.13 -14.23
C ARG A 52 13.76 20.70 -13.09
N TYR A 53 13.67 19.40 -12.88
CA TYR A 53 12.72 18.78 -11.95
C TYR A 53 12.94 19.19 -10.50
N ALA A 54 14.17 19.46 -10.08
CA ALA A 54 14.48 19.91 -8.72
C ALA A 54 13.89 21.29 -8.42
N GLU A 55 14.05 22.26 -9.33
CA GLU A 55 13.45 23.59 -9.18
C GLU A 55 11.93 23.56 -9.32
N ALA A 56 11.40 22.71 -10.22
CA ALA A 56 9.95 22.52 -10.35
C ALA A 56 9.31 22.07 -9.02
N LEU A 57 9.97 21.16 -8.30
CA LEU A 57 9.50 20.68 -7.01
C LEU A 57 9.48 21.77 -5.94
N ALA A 58 10.47 22.67 -5.93
CA ALA A 58 10.50 23.79 -4.98
C ALA A 58 9.33 24.75 -5.18
N GLU A 59 9.00 25.08 -6.44
CA GLU A 59 7.85 25.92 -6.78
C GLU A 59 6.53 25.24 -6.40
N PHE A 60 6.40 23.93 -6.64
CA PHE A 60 5.20 23.18 -6.26
C PHE A 60 5.04 23.01 -4.74
N ASP A 61 6.12 22.84 -3.99
CA ASP A 61 6.08 22.74 -2.53
C ASP A 61 5.60 24.07 -1.90
N ALA A 62 5.94 25.22 -2.50
CA ALA A 62 5.41 26.53 -2.06
C ALA A 62 3.88 26.62 -2.19
N ILE A 63 3.30 25.99 -3.22
CA ILE A 63 1.83 25.91 -3.38
C ILE A 63 1.21 25.06 -2.28
N LEU A 64 1.85 23.96 -1.87
CA LEU A 64 1.31 23.10 -0.81
C LEU A 64 1.38 23.73 0.59
N GLN A 65 2.25 24.71 0.82
CA GLN A 65 2.26 25.50 2.08
C GLN A 65 1.02 26.40 2.19
N VAL A 66 0.52 26.86 1.04
CA VAL A 66 -0.61 27.76 0.90
C VAL A 66 -1.94 27.00 0.78
N ALA A 67 -1.96 25.98 -0.06
CA ALA A 67 -3.09 25.14 -0.37
C ALA A 67 -2.67 23.66 -0.29
N PRO A 68 -2.59 23.09 0.92
CA PRO A 68 -2.20 21.68 1.12
C PRO A 68 -3.06 20.68 0.34
N GLY A 69 -4.29 21.06 0.00
CA GLY A 69 -5.25 20.28 -0.78
C GLY A 69 -5.18 20.44 -2.30
N HIS A 70 -4.24 21.21 -2.86
CA HIS A 70 -4.20 21.48 -4.30
C HIS A 70 -3.86 20.22 -5.12
N ILE A 71 -4.89 19.59 -5.69
CA ILE A 71 -4.79 18.27 -6.35
C ILE A 71 -3.83 18.29 -7.53
N GLU A 72 -3.88 19.33 -8.37
CA GLU A 72 -3.04 19.45 -9.56
C GLU A 72 -1.54 19.50 -9.20
N THR A 73 -1.18 20.30 -8.20
CA THR A 73 0.21 20.41 -7.70
C THR A 73 0.73 19.07 -7.22
N ARG A 74 -0.08 18.29 -6.49
CA ARG A 74 0.33 16.96 -6.01
C ARG A 74 0.61 15.97 -7.15
N ILE A 75 -0.18 16.04 -8.23
CA ILE A 75 0.06 15.22 -9.43
C ILE A 75 1.38 15.63 -10.11
N LEU A 76 1.63 16.94 -10.24
CA LEU A 76 2.84 17.46 -10.86
C LEU A 76 4.10 17.13 -10.05
N ILE A 77 4.05 17.23 -8.72
CA ILE A 77 5.15 16.81 -7.82
C ILE A 77 5.49 15.34 -8.03
N ARG A 78 4.48 14.47 -8.16
CA ARG A 78 4.71 13.04 -8.41
C ARG A 78 5.44 12.84 -9.75
N LYS A 79 4.97 13.48 -10.81
CA LYS A 79 5.59 13.41 -12.13
C LYS A 79 7.01 13.98 -12.15
N ALA A 80 7.26 15.08 -11.44
CA ALA A 80 8.59 15.68 -11.31
C ALA A 80 9.56 14.77 -10.55
N LYS A 81 9.11 14.12 -9.47
CA LYS A 81 9.91 13.11 -8.75
C LYS A 81 10.20 11.87 -9.59
N GLU A 82 9.24 11.43 -10.39
CA GLU A 82 9.42 10.34 -11.35
C GLU A 82 10.43 10.73 -12.46
N GLY A 83 10.39 11.97 -12.95
CA GLY A 83 11.36 12.52 -13.90
C GLY A 83 12.78 12.65 -13.34
N LEU A 84 12.92 13.06 -12.08
CA LEU A 84 14.21 13.12 -11.37
C LEU A 84 14.77 11.70 -11.07
N ALA A 85 13.89 10.71 -10.91
CA ALA A 85 14.26 9.31 -10.67
C ALA A 85 14.51 8.52 -11.96
N ALA A 86 14.13 9.05 -13.12
CA ALA A 86 14.50 8.47 -14.40
C ALA A 86 15.99 8.81 -14.64
N PRO A 87 16.90 7.82 -14.73
CA PRO A 87 18.28 8.10 -15.04
C PRO A 87 18.34 8.77 -16.42
N GLU A 88 18.92 9.98 -16.50
CA GLU A 88 19.33 10.53 -17.78
C GLU A 88 20.18 9.48 -18.49
N VAL A 89 19.70 9.03 -19.64
CA VAL A 89 20.38 8.03 -20.46
C VAL A 89 21.58 8.71 -21.11
N GLU A 90 22.69 8.78 -20.39
CA GLU A 90 24.01 9.00 -20.99
C GLU A 90 24.66 7.64 -21.26
N THR A 91 24.96 7.42 -22.53
CA THR A 91 25.72 6.28 -23.03
C THR A 91 27.20 6.46 -22.72
N VAL A 92 27.80 5.66 -21.82
CA VAL A 92 29.21 5.21 -21.93
C VAL A 92 29.39 3.86 -21.22
N GLU A 93 30.31 3.06 -21.76
CA GLU A 93 30.68 1.69 -21.46
C GLU A 93 31.21 1.40 -20.04
N GLU A 94 31.12 0.10 -19.70
CA GLU A 94 31.87 -0.68 -18.70
C GLU A 94 32.59 0.05 -17.55
N GLY A 95 32.14 -0.22 -16.32
CA GLY A 95 32.97 -0.06 -15.12
C GLY A 95 32.21 0.41 -13.88
N GLU A 96 31.93 -0.55 -13.01
CA GLU A 96 31.82 -0.46 -11.54
C GLU A 96 30.92 0.63 -10.89
N GLU A 97 29.90 0.11 -10.22
CA GLU A 97 29.20 0.54 -9.00
C GLU A 97 29.59 1.89 -8.35
N GLU A 98 28.59 2.75 -8.08
CA GLU A 98 28.07 2.89 -6.71
C GLU A 98 26.80 3.77 -6.59
N ALA A 99 25.82 3.20 -5.87
CA ALA A 99 24.91 3.81 -4.90
C ALA A 99 24.12 5.10 -5.21
N ALA A 100 22.83 4.92 -5.54
CA ALA A 100 21.78 5.87 -5.17
C ALA A 100 20.50 5.14 -4.71
N GLY A 101 20.33 5.01 -3.39
CA GLY A 101 19.02 4.86 -2.74
C GLY A 101 18.38 3.46 -2.79
N GLY A 102 19.14 2.41 -2.53
CA GLY A 102 18.61 1.05 -2.37
C GLY A 102 17.69 0.93 -1.15
N LYS A 103 16.40 1.26 -1.30
CA LYS A 103 15.37 0.69 -0.42
C LYS A 103 15.54 -0.82 -0.54
N GLN A 104 15.94 -1.46 0.56
CA GLN A 104 16.11 -2.90 0.60
C GLN A 104 14.86 -3.55 -0.01
N ARG A 105 15.05 -4.50 -0.94
CA ARG A 105 13.94 -5.29 -1.48
C ARG A 105 13.44 -6.18 -0.34
N GLU A 106 12.65 -5.64 0.57
CA GLU A 106 12.14 -6.36 1.72
C GLU A 106 11.05 -7.34 1.28
N CYS A 107 11.07 -8.55 1.83
CA CYS A 107 9.99 -9.51 1.62
C CYS A 107 8.69 -9.04 2.30
N VAL A 108 7.54 -9.38 1.71
CA VAL A 108 6.22 -9.09 2.31
C VAL A 108 6.12 -9.58 3.76
N TRP A 109 6.68 -10.75 4.07
CA TRP A 109 6.66 -11.33 5.41
C TRP A 109 7.61 -10.64 6.40
N VAL A 110 8.65 -9.97 5.90
CA VAL A 110 9.56 -9.14 6.72
C VAL A 110 8.90 -7.82 7.05
N ARG A 111 8.27 -7.20 6.05
CA ARG A 111 7.50 -5.97 6.23
C ARG A 111 6.29 -6.16 7.16
N LEU A 112 5.84 -7.40 7.30
CA LEU A 112 4.80 -7.82 8.25
C LEU A 112 5.32 -8.19 9.64
N GLY A 113 6.65 -8.19 9.84
CA GLY A 113 7.27 -8.58 11.10
C GLY A 113 7.16 -10.07 11.44
N MET A 114 6.72 -10.92 10.50
CA MET A 114 6.64 -12.38 10.71
C MET A 114 7.97 -13.09 10.49
N VAL A 115 8.88 -12.45 9.75
CA VAL A 115 10.21 -12.96 9.42
C VAL A 115 11.22 -11.87 9.70
N SER A 116 12.27 -12.18 10.45
CA SER A 116 13.23 -11.15 10.90
C SER A 116 14.06 -10.55 9.76
N HIS A 117 14.46 -11.36 8.78
CA HIS A 117 15.28 -10.88 7.66
C HIS A 117 15.11 -11.76 6.42
N ARG A 118 14.76 -11.14 5.30
CA ARG A 118 14.67 -11.80 3.98
C ARG A 118 14.61 -10.79 2.84
N ILE A 119 15.46 -10.99 1.85
CA ILE A 119 15.50 -10.16 0.64
C ILE A 119 14.57 -10.76 -0.42
N CYS A 120 13.71 -9.93 -0.99
CA CYS A 120 12.82 -10.27 -2.09
C CYS A 120 13.59 -10.30 -3.42
N THR A 121 13.65 -11.48 -4.05
CA THR A 121 14.25 -11.67 -5.37
C THR A 121 13.23 -11.58 -6.50
N ASN A 122 11.94 -11.76 -6.21
CA ASN A 122 10.88 -11.88 -7.21
C ASN A 122 10.05 -10.59 -7.40
N ASN A 123 10.61 -9.42 -7.08
CA ASN A 123 9.97 -8.11 -7.27
C ASN A 123 8.50 -8.04 -6.81
N MET A 124 8.20 -8.58 -5.62
CA MET A 124 6.84 -8.64 -5.06
C MET A 124 5.82 -9.49 -5.84
N ASP A 125 6.24 -10.33 -6.80
CA ASP A 125 5.39 -11.40 -7.34
C ASP A 125 5.32 -12.56 -6.35
N CYS A 126 4.46 -12.39 -5.34
CA CYS A 126 4.26 -13.38 -4.28
C CYS A 126 3.53 -14.64 -4.78
N VAL A 127 2.67 -14.52 -5.81
CA VAL A 127 1.83 -15.63 -6.30
C VAL A 127 2.69 -16.81 -6.78
N THR A 128 3.80 -16.51 -7.44
CA THR A 128 4.74 -17.51 -7.97
C THR A 128 5.92 -17.80 -7.03
N CYS A 129 5.99 -17.16 -5.86
CA CYS A 129 7.12 -17.30 -4.94
C CYS A 129 6.97 -18.52 -4.02
N GLU A 130 7.88 -19.48 -4.10
CA GLU A 130 7.86 -20.72 -3.29
C GLU A 130 7.80 -20.45 -1.79
N PHE A 131 8.51 -19.43 -1.31
CA PHE A 131 8.47 -19.09 0.12
C PHE A 131 7.14 -18.50 0.55
N ASP A 132 6.50 -17.71 -0.31
CA ASP A 132 5.19 -17.17 -0.01
C ASP A 132 4.15 -18.30 0.08
N GLN A 133 4.22 -19.26 -0.85
CA GLN A 133 3.39 -20.47 -0.82
C GLN A 133 3.60 -21.29 0.46
N MET A 134 4.87 -21.53 0.83
CA MET A 134 5.22 -22.22 2.08
C MET A 134 4.69 -21.50 3.32
N MET A 135 4.83 -20.17 3.39
CA MET A 135 4.32 -19.39 4.53
C MET A 135 2.79 -19.48 4.61
N GLN A 136 2.08 -19.35 3.48
CA GLN A 136 0.62 -19.47 3.46
C GLN A 136 0.13 -20.87 3.86
N GLU A 137 0.84 -21.92 3.45
CA GLU A 137 0.52 -23.30 3.84
C GLU A 137 0.67 -23.50 5.35
N LYS A 138 1.78 -23.00 5.94
CA LYS A 138 1.99 -23.03 7.40
C LYS A 138 0.89 -22.28 8.17
N MET A 139 0.39 -21.18 7.62
CA MET A 139 -0.71 -20.42 8.23
C MET A 139 -2.07 -21.08 8.07
N ALA A 140 -2.25 -21.86 7.00
CA ALA A 140 -3.47 -22.65 6.77
C ALA A 140 -3.49 -23.93 7.63
N ASN A 141 -2.32 -24.47 7.98
CA ASN A 141 -2.17 -25.67 8.79
C ASN A 141 -1.24 -25.43 10.01
N PRO A 142 -1.76 -24.82 11.09
CA PRO A 142 -0.97 -24.46 12.27
C PRO A 142 -0.45 -25.66 13.08
N ASP A 143 -0.94 -26.87 12.81
CA ASP A 143 -0.54 -28.09 13.54
C ASP A 143 0.75 -28.73 13.00
N ALA A 144 1.30 -28.21 11.89
CA ALA A 144 2.43 -28.82 11.18
C ALA A 144 3.82 -28.38 11.66
N ASP A 145 3.97 -27.18 12.24
CA ASP A 145 5.24 -26.66 12.77
C ASP A 145 4.97 -25.54 13.78
N ALA A 146 5.24 -25.80 15.06
CA ALA A 146 4.92 -24.92 16.20
C ALA A 146 5.73 -23.60 16.29
N ASP A 147 6.50 -23.23 15.27
CA ASP A 147 7.46 -22.11 15.32
C ASP A 147 6.93 -20.80 14.68
N VAL A 148 5.82 -20.86 13.93
CA VAL A 148 5.04 -19.67 13.51
C VAL A 148 3.73 -19.69 14.26
N THR A 149 3.79 -19.41 15.56
CA THR A 149 2.59 -19.44 16.39
C THR A 149 1.68 -18.27 16.02
N LEU A 150 0.42 -18.59 15.71
CA LEU A 150 -0.67 -17.62 15.64
C LEU A 150 -0.69 -16.69 16.89
N ALA A 151 -0.19 -17.17 18.03
CA ALA A 151 0.02 -16.40 19.26
C ALA A 151 0.98 -15.20 19.09
N THR A 152 2.02 -15.32 18.26
CA THR A 152 2.93 -14.19 17.92
C THR A 152 2.19 -13.10 17.11
N LEU A 153 1.12 -13.49 16.41
CA LEU A 153 0.30 -12.59 15.57
C LEU A 153 -0.86 -11.95 16.34
N GLU A 154 -1.34 -12.61 17.39
CA GLU A 154 -2.34 -12.06 18.31
C GLU A 154 -1.77 -10.94 19.20
N GLY A 155 -0.47 -10.98 19.49
CA GLY A 155 0.26 -9.93 20.23
C GLY A 155 0.69 -8.71 19.40
N ALA A 156 0.54 -8.74 18.08
CA ALA A 156 0.84 -7.60 17.21
C ALA A 156 -0.23 -6.51 17.36
N SER A 157 0.08 -5.51 18.19
CA SER A 157 -0.74 -4.33 18.47
C SER A 157 -1.20 -3.62 17.18
N GLY A 158 -2.49 -3.77 16.88
CA GLY A 158 -3.39 -2.74 16.34
C GLY A 158 -3.16 -2.14 14.95
N ASN A 159 -1.93 -1.77 14.57
CA ASN A 159 -1.73 -0.78 13.49
C ASN A 159 -0.97 -1.27 12.26
N GLU A 160 -0.47 -2.51 12.18
CA GLU A 160 0.20 -3.00 10.95
C GLU A 160 -0.30 -4.34 10.44
N ARG A 161 -1.55 -4.71 10.71
CA ARG A 161 -2.22 -5.81 10.00
C ARG A 161 -2.62 -5.39 8.58
N LEU A 162 -1.74 -4.77 7.80
CA LEU A 162 -2.03 -4.45 6.41
C LEU A 162 -2.21 -5.76 5.62
N CYS A 163 -3.22 -5.81 4.76
CA CYS A 163 -3.49 -6.94 3.90
C CYS A 163 -2.28 -7.21 2.98
N ARG A 164 -1.98 -8.49 2.68
CA ARG A 164 -0.89 -8.86 1.75
C ARG A 164 -0.98 -8.09 0.43
N TYR A 165 -2.19 -7.93 -0.09
CA TYR A 165 -2.47 -7.21 -1.32
C TYR A 165 -2.23 -5.70 -1.19
N ALA A 166 -2.44 -5.13 0.00
CA ALA A 166 -2.15 -3.73 0.26
C ALA A 166 -0.64 -3.47 0.36
N ILE A 167 0.09 -4.40 0.96
CA ILE A 167 1.56 -4.31 1.09
C ILE A 167 2.26 -4.47 -0.25
N LYS A 168 1.75 -5.40 -1.08
CA LYS A 168 2.19 -5.56 -2.46
C LYS A 168 1.84 -4.35 -3.34
N GLY A 169 0.80 -3.61 -2.99
CA GLY A 169 0.30 -2.46 -3.76
C GLY A 169 -0.77 -2.81 -4.80
N ASP A 170 -1.32 -4.03 -4.76
CA ASP A 170 -2.46 -4.42 -5.60
C ASP A 170 -3.76 -3.71 -5.17
N VAL A 171 -3.83 -3.29 -3.90
CA VAL A 171 -4.89 -2.40 -3.37
C VAL A 171 -4.28 -1.25 -2.56
N SER A 172 -4.98 -0.12 -2.51
CA SER A 172 -4.47 1.10 -1.85
C SER A 172 -4.32 0.95 -0.34
N TYR A 173 -5.33 0.40 0.33
CA TYR A 173 -5.34 0.18 1.77
C TYR A 173 -6.40 -0.84 2.15
N ARG A 174 -6.03 -1.81 2.98
CA ARG A 174 -6.95 -2.78 3.57
C ARG A 174 -6.30 -3.41 4.79
N LEU A 175 -7.05 -3.56 5.87
CA LEU A 175 -6.60 -4.32 7.05
C LEU A 175 -6.97 -5.80 6.90
N CYS A 176 -6.08 -6.67 7.37
CA CYS A 176 -6.22 -8.11 7.39
C CYS A 176 -7.06 -8.52 8.60
N SER A 177 -8.25 -9.04 8.34
CA SER A 177 -9.16 -9.55 9.38
C SER A 177 -8.88 -10.99 9.79
N ARG A 178 -8.18 -11.77 8.96
CA ARG A 178 -7.95 -13.21 9.16
C ARG A 178 -6.50 -13.57 9.43
N VAL A 179 -5.69 -12.62 9.89
CA VAL A 179 -4.30 -12.86 10.30
C VAL A 179 -3.54 -13.68 9.23
N PHE A 180 -3.64 -13.24 7.97
CA PHE A 180 -3.00 -13.83 6.79
C PHE A 180 -3.38 -15.28 6.44
N GLN A 181 -4.47 -15.81 7.01
CA GLN A 181 -5.14 -17.03 6.52
C GLN A 181 -5.87 -16.74 5.18
N CYS A 182 -5.09 -16.47 4.14
CA CYS A 182 -5.61 -16.06 2.84
C CYS A 182 -6.42 -17.19 2.17
N ALA A 183 -6.05 -18.45 2.41
CA ALA A 183 -6.76 -19.62 1.90
C ALA A 183 -8.25 -19.68 2.26
N THR A 184 -8.65 -19.09 3.39
CA THR A 184 -10.07 -19.05 3.81
C THR A 184 -10.69 -17.65 3.60
N CYS A 185 -9.93 -16.66 3.16
CA CYS A 185 -10.37 -15.27 3.07
C CYS A 185 -11.14 -14.99 1.78
N GLU A 186 -12.41 -14.59 1.90
CA GLU A 186 -13.28 -14.23 0.75
C GLU A 186 -12.67 -13.14 -0.15
N PHE A 187 -11.95 -12.18 0.45
CA PHE A 187 -11.27 -11.13 -0.31
C PHE A 187 -10.10 -11.71 -1.12
N ALA A 188 -9.34 -12.64 -0.55
CA ALA A 188 -8.25 -13.27 -1.29
C ALA A 188 -8.79 -14.14 -2.43
N GLN A 189 -9.86 -14.89 -2.18
CA GLN A 189 -10.55 -15.69 -3.19
C GLN A 189 -11.04 -14.81 -4.36
N MET A 190 -11.67 -13.66 -4.06
CA MET A 190 -12.11 -12.71 -5.10
C MET A 190 -10.94 -12.23 -5.98
N MET A 191 -9.82 -11.84 -5.36
CA MET A 191 -8.65 -11.35 -6.10
C MET A 191 -8.03 -12.44 -6.99
N GLU A 192 -7.99 -13.68 -6.50
CA GLU A 192 -7.49 -14.84 -7.26
C GLU A 192 -8.42 -15.20 -8.42
N ASP A 193 -9.73 -15.20 -8.20
CA ASP A 193 -10.73 -15.46 -9.24
C ASP A 193 -10.67 -14.44 -10.39
N GLU A 194 -10.47 -13.15 -10.09
CA GLU A 194 -10.31 -12.12 -11.10
C GLU A 194 -9.04 -12.31 -11.94
N LEU A 195 -7.93 -12.69 -11.28
CA LEU A 195 -6.69 -13.01 -11.97
C LEU A 195 -6.87 -14.23 -12.87
N GLN A 196 -7.51 -15.29 -12.36
CA GLN A 196 -7.77 -16.51 -13.13
C GLN A 196 -8.62 -16.23 -14.37
N LYS A 197 -9.70 -15.45 -14.23
CA LYS A 197 -10.53 -15.04 -15.38
C LYS A 197 -9.72 -14.29 -16.45
N LYS A 198 -8.75 -13.46 -16.07
CA LYS A 198 -7.87 -12.77 -17.02
C LYS A 198 -6.94 -13.76 -17.71
N LEU A 199 -6.36 -14.70 -16.97
CA LEU A 199 -5.50 -15.75 -17.54
C LEU A 199 -6.25 -16.64 -18.52
N ASP A 200 -7.47 -17.05 -18.20
CA ASP A 200 -8.30 -17.88 -19.07
C ASP A 200 -8.60 -17.17 -20.40
N ARG A 201 -8.96 -15.88 -20.34
CA ARG A 201 -9.16 -15.06 -21.55
C ARG A 201 -7.90 -14.96 -22.42
N LEU A 202 -6.74 -14.82 -21.78
CA LEU A 202 -5.46 -14.79 -22.49
C LEU A 202 -5.11 -16.14 -23.11
N ALA A 203 -5.42 -17.25 -22.42
CA ALA A 203 -5.22 -18.60 -22.93
C ALA A 203 -6.06 -18.84 -24.19
N VAL A 204 -7.36 -18.50 -24.15
CA VAL A 204 -8.26 -18.59 -25.31
C VAL A 204 -7.72 -17.76 -26.48
N ARG A 205 -7.26 -16.53 -26.22
CA ARG A 205 -6.67 -15.66 -27.26
C ARG A 205 -5.41 -16.28 -27.86
N ARG A 206 -4.51 -16.82 -27.03
CA ARG A 206 -3.27 -17.47 -27.48
C ARG A 206 -3.57 -18.70 -28.34
N GLU A 207 -4.53 -19.53 -27.94
CA GLU A 207 -4.95 -20.70 -28.70
C GLU A 207 -5.55 -20.31 -30.06
N ALA A 208 -6.40 -19.28 -30.10
CA ALA A 208 -6.96 -18.77 -31.34
C ALA A 208 -5.87 -18.23 -32.29
N MET A 209 -4.85 -17.55 -31.76
CA MET A 209 -3.70 -17.10 -32.55
C MET A 209 -2.88 -18.29 -33.08
N ARG A 210 -2.66 -19.32 -32.26
CA ARG A 210 -1.95 -20.54 -32.68
C ARG A 210 -2.69 -21.25 -33.82
N LYS A 211 -3.99 -21.46 -33.69
CA LYS A 211 -4.83 -22.08 -34.74
C LYS A 211 -4.80 -21.28 -36.05
N ARG A 212 -4.78 -19.94 -35.97
CA ARG A 212 -4.65 -19.04 -37.14
C ARG A 212 -3.27 -19.11 -37.79
N ALA A 213 -2.21 -19.33 -37.01
CA ALA A 213 -0.86 -19.52 -37.52
C ALA A 213 -0.67 -20.89 -38.17
N GLU A 214 -1.31 -21.94 -37.63
CA GLU A 214 -1.29 -23.31 -38.19
C GLU A 214 -2.15 -23.46 -39.47
N SER A 215 -3.10 -22.55 -39.69
CA SER A 215 -3.98 -22.53 -40.87
C SER A 215 -3.43 -21.70 -42.05
N LYS A 216 -2.19 -21.22 -41.96
CA LYS A 216 -1.50 -20.40 -42.98
C LYS A 216 -0.29 -21.14 -43.51
#